data_AF-A0A923UIS0-F1
#
_entry.id   AF-A0A923UIS0-F1
#
_cell.length_a   1.000
_cell.length_b   1.000
_cell.length_c   1.000
_cell.angle_alpha   90.00
_cell.angle_beta   90.00
_cell.angle_gamma   90.00
#
_symmetry.space_group_name_H-M   'P 1'
#
loop_
_entity.id
_entity.type
_entity.pdbx_description
1 polymer ?
#
loop_
_entity_poly.entity_id
_entity_poly.type
_entity_poly.pdbx_seq_one_letter_code
_entity_poly.pdbx_strand_id
1 'polypeptide(L)'
;MKTYQQKGKDTLLILNQRTVKKILINNVILLKGNINYTTFYLEHGVERVVARTLKFFEPFLETHGFLRVHRAFMINPNFVKEYNHEQEFLTMSNGQKAIISRRRKHTLKGFVE
;
A
#
# COMPACT_ATOMS: atom_id res chain seq x y z
N MET A 1 -4.40 -19.74 -6.62
CA MET A 1 -3.29 -19.98 -5.67
C MET A 1 -2.58 -18.68 -5.38
N LYS A 2 -2.35 -18.37 -4.10
CA LYS A 2 -1.45 -17.31 -3.67
C LYS A 2 -0.03 -17.90 -3.69
N THR A 3 0.93 -17.26 -4.35
CA THR A 3 2.31 -17.73 -4.35
C THR A 3 3.20 -16.58 -3.94
N TYR A 4 3.71 -16.66 -2.72
CA TYR A 4 4.66 -15.71 -2.14
C TYR A 4 6.00 -16.43 -2.02
N GLN A 5 7.09 -15.78 -2.42
CA GLN A 5 8.43 -16.30 -2.19
C GLN A 5 9.22 -15.27 -1.38
N GLN A 6 9.66 -15.67 -0.19
CA GLN A 6 10.61 -14.90 0.61
C GLN A 6 12.02 -15.36 0.27
N LYS A 7 12.92 -14.40 0.03
CA LYS A 7 14.36 -14.63 -0.09
C LYS A 7 15.08 -13.40 0.50
N GLY A 8 15.45 -13.46 1.78
CA GLY A 8 16.09 -12.34 2.50
C GLY A 8 15.12 -11.21 2.91
N LYS A 9 15.65 -10.04 3.31
CA LYS A 9 14.88 -8.83 3.70
C LYS A 9 13.94 -8.29 2.60
N ASP A 10 14.08 -8.77 1.37
CA ASP A 10 13.31 -8.34 0.21
C ASP A 10 12.22 -9.34 -0.16
N THR A 11 10.96 -8.97 0.08
CA THR A 11 9.80 -9.79 -0.33
C THR A 11 9.37 -9.46 -1.76
N LEU A 12 9.36 -10.48 -2.62
CA LEU A 12 8.87 -10.39 -4.00
C LEU A 12 7.39 -10.76 -4.07
N LEU A 13 6.56 -9.83 -4.56
CA LEU A 13 5.15 -10.07 -4.85
C LEU A 13 4.94 -10.33 -6.35
N ILE A 14 4.38 -11.49 -6.66
CA ILE A 14 4.01 -11.88 -8.02
C ILE A 14 2.56 -11.42 -8.26
N LEU A 15 2.37 -10.46 -9.16
CA LEU A 15 1.06 -9.90 -9.48
C LEU A 15 0.33 -10.74 -10.53
N ASN A 16 1.08 -11.41 -11.41
CA ASN A 16 0.53 -12.29 -12.44
C ASN A 16 1.57 -13.38 -12.81
N GLN A 17 1.15 -14.64 -12.73
CA GLN A 17 2.02 -15.80 -13.01
C GLN A 17 2.29 -15.99 -14.51
N ARG A 18 1.36 -15.61 -15.41
CA ARG A 18 1.53 -15.77 -16.86
C ARG A 18 2.47 -14.73 -17.47
N THR A 19 2.44 -13.50 -16.95
CA THR A 19 3.28 -12.40 -17.46
C THR A 19 4.50 -12.13 -16.58
N VAL A 20 4.73 -12.95 -15.54
CA VAL A 20 5.85 -12.86 -14.58
C VAL A 20 6.06 -11.42 -14.06
N LYS A 21 4.97 -10.65 -13.88
CA LYS A 21 5.05 -9.30 -13.32
C LYS A 21 5.33 -9.40 -11.82
N LYS A 22 6.54 -9.01 -11.42
CA LYS A 22 7.04 -9.01 -10.05
C LYS A 22 7.26 -7.58 -9.57
N ILE A 23 7.00 -7.33 -8.30
CA ILE A 23 7.36 -6.10 -7.61
C ILE A 23 8.03 -6.43 -6.28
N LEU A 24 8.95 -5.57 -5.84
CA LEU A 24 9.52 -5.63 -4.49
C LEU A 24 8.59 -4.88 -3.54
N ILE A 25 8.16 -5.53 -2.47
CA ILE A 25 7.24 -4.93 -1.48
C ILE A 25 7.86 -3.71 -0.80
N ASN A 26 9.17 -3.75 -0.56
CA ASN A 26 9.91 -2.66 0.07
C ASN A 26 9.86 -1.36 -0.75
N ASN A 27 9.66 -1.45 -2.07
CA ASN A 27 9.59 -0.30 -2.96
C ASN A 27 8.14 0.23 -3.14
N VAL A 28 7.16 -0.40 -2.49
CA VAL A 28 5.75 0.03 -2.58
C VAL A 28 5.50 1.15 -1.57
N ILE A 29 5.11 2.31 -2.10
CA ILE A 29 4.79 3.52 -1.35
C ILE A 29 3.36 3.44 -0.81
N LEU A 30 2.40 3.19 -1.71
CA LEU A 30 1.00 3.04 -1.34
C LEU A 30 0.25 2.19 -2.38
N LEU A 31 -0.95 1.76 -2.00
CA LEU A 31 -1.90 1.12 -2.88
C LEU A 31 -3.21 1.88 -2.89
N LYS A 32 -3.77 2.07 -4.09
CA LYS A 32 -5.10 2.64 -4.30
C LYS A 32 -6.04 1.59 -4.88
N GLY A 33 -7.09 1.26 -4.15
CA GLY A 33 -8.17 0.41 -4.62
C GLY A 33 -9.18 1.21 -5.43
N ASN A 34 -9.56 0.68 -6.59
CA ASN A 34 -10.68 1.13 -7.41
C ASN A 34 -11.56 -0.07 -7.76
N ILE A 35 -12.59 -0.32 -6.93
CA ILE A 35 -13.57 -1.41 -7.06
C ILE A 35 -12.88 -2.78 -7.23
N ASN A 36 -12.63 -3.22 -8.46
CA ASN A 36 -12.05 -4.52 -8.81
C ASN A 36 -10.56 -4.46 -9.15
N TYR A 37 -9.98 -3.26 -9.14
CA TYR A 37 -8.59 -3.01 -9.47
C TYR A 37 -7.84 -2.40 -8.30
N THR A 38 -6.53 -2.64 -8.24
CA THR A 38 -5.63 -2.01 -7.30
C THR A 38 -4.42 -1.47 -8.04
N THR A 39 -4.13 -0.19 -7.85
CA THR A 39 -2.91 0.46 -8.33
C THR A 39 -1.87 0.42 -7.22
N PHE A 40 -0.71 -0.15 -7.51
CA PHE A 40 0.49 -0.07 -6.69
C PHE A 40 1.30 1.12 -7.16
N TYR A 41 1.56 2.06 -6.25
CA TYR A 41 2.49 3.16 -6.46
C TYR A 41 3.83 2.75 -5.87
N LEU A 42 4.83 2.66 -6.73
CA LEU A 42 6.19 2.29 -6.37
C LEU A 42 7.07 3.54 -6.35
N GLU A 43 8.27 3.40 -5.80
CA GLU A 43 9.34 4.38 -5.96
C GLU A 43 9.67 4.66 -7.43
N HIS A 44 10.34 5.79 -7.67
CA HIS A 44 10.72 6.28 -9.00
C HIS A 44 9.54 6.51 -9.97
N GLY A 45 8.32 6.71 -9.44
CA GLY A 45 7.14 7.03 -10.24
C GLY A 45 6.55 5.85 -11.00
N VAL A 46 6.95 4.62 -10.69
CA VAL A 46 6.41 3.43 -11.37
C VAL A 46 5.05 3.07 -10.79
N GLU A 47 4.06 2.88 -11.65
CA GLU A 47 2.73 2.44 -11.25
C GLU A 47 2.37 1.08 -11.87
N ARG A 48 1.71 0.21 -11.09
CA ARG A 48 1.24 -1.09 -11.55
C ARG A 48 -0.20 -1.33 -11.17
N VAL A 49 -1.07 -1.50 -12.17
CA VAL A 49 -2.48 -1.84 -11.97
C VAL A 49 -2.68 -3.35 -12.02
N VAL A 50 -3.43 -3.87 -11.06
CA VAL A 50 -3.76 -5.30 -10.96
C VAL A 50 -5.27 -5.48 -10.84
N ALA A 51 -5.83 -6.44 -11.59
CA ALA A 51 -7.24 -6.83 -11.55
C ALA A 51 -7.59 -7.68 -10.31
N ARG A 52 -7.28 -7.14 -9.12
CA ARG A 52 -7.61 -7.68 -7.81
C ARG A 52 -7.97 -6.52 -6.89
N THR A 53 -8.91 -6.76 -5.98
CA THR A 53 -9.35 -5.76 -5.01
C THR A 53 -8.27 -5.47 -3.98
N LEU A 54 -8.31 -4.29 -3.36
CA LEU A 54 -7.35 -3.95 -2.30
C LEU A 54 -7.48 -4.91 -1.09
N LYS A 55 -8.70 -5.39 -0.81
CA LYS A 55 -9.00 -6.41 0.22
C LYS A 55 -8.28 -7.74 -0.03
N PHE A 56 -7.98 -8.08 -1.29
CA PHE A 56 -7.22 -9.30 -1.60
C PHE A 56 -5.78 -9.22 -1.09
N PHE A 57 -5.16 -8.05 -1.14
CA PHE A 57 -3.76 -7.83 -0.74
C PHE A 57 -3.61 -7.48 0.74
N GLU A 58 -4.66 -6.92 1.36
CA GLU A 58 -4.64 -6.40 2.73
C GLU A 58 -4.01 -7.36 3.76
N PRO A 59 -4.41 -8.64 3.90
CA PRO A 59 -3.83 -9.52 4.92
C PRO A 59 -2.33 -9.77 4.72
N PHE A 60 -1.85 -9.80 3.48
CA PHE A 60 -0.44 -10.02 3.19
C PHE A 60 0.40 -8.76 3.42
N LEU A 61 -0.15 -7.60 3.09
CA LEU A 61 0.55 -6.33 3.26
C LEU A 61 0.59 -5.91 4.73
N GLU A 62 -0.43 -6.26 5.52
CA GLU A 62 -0.43 -6.05 6.97
C GLU A 62 0.74 -6.77 7.65
N THR A 63 1.09 -7.99 7.23
CA THR A 63 2.28 -8.69 7.75
C THR A 63 3.60 -8.03 7.36
N HIS A 64 3.57 -7.08 6.42
CA HIS A 64 4.73 -6.28 5.99
C HIS A 64 4.66 -4.84 6.50
N GLY A 65 3.80 -4.56 7.49
CA GLY A 65 3.71 -3.25 8.14
C GLY A 65 2.90 -2.21 7.37
N PHE A 66 2.19 -2.58 6.30
CA PHE A 66 1.30 -1.64 5.61
C PHE A 66 0.06 -1.37 6.46
N LEU A 67 -0.40 -0.12 6.44
CA LEU A 67 -1.55 0.33 7.19
C LEU A 67 -2.73 0.63 6.27
N ARG A 68 -3.89 0.05 6.57
CA ARG A 68 -5.12 0.37 5.86
C ARG A 68 -5.80 1.59 6.49
N VAL A 69 -5.66 2.74 5.84
CA VAL A 69 -6.17 4.04 6.33
C VAL A 69 -7.55 4.42 5.77
N HIS A 70 -7.94 3.88 4.63
CA HIS A 70 -9.24 4.12 4.01
C HIS A 70 -9.69 2.92 3.16
N ARG A 71 -10.98 2.83 2.82
CA ARG A 71 -11.51 1.74 1.97
C ARG A 71 -10.82 1.65 0.61
N ALA A 72 -10.23 2.73 0.13
CA ALA A 72 -9.50 2.81 -1.13
C ALA A 72 -7.99 3.00 -0.95
N PHE A 73 -7.47 3.15 0.26
CA PHE A 73 -6.04 3.45 0.46
C PHE A 73 -5.42 2.56 1.53
N MET A 74 -4.30 1.93 1.18
CA MET A 74 -3.38 1.26 2.07
C MET A 74 -1.99 1.84 1.85
N ILE A 75 -1.31 2.24 2.91
CA ILE A 75 -0.06 3.00 2.84
C ILE A 75 1.09 2.22 3.46
N ASN A 76 2.30 2.44 2.98
CA ASN A 76 3.52 2.04 3.65
C ASN A 76 3.99 3.20 4.56
N PRO A 77 3.99 3.03 5.88
CA PRO A 77 4.33 4.10 6.82
C PRO A 77 5.73 4.67 6.60
N ASN A 78 6.68 3.85 6.13
CA ASN A 78 8.06 4.26 5.87
C ASN A 78 8.18 5.33 4.76
N PHE A 79 7.13 5.53 3.97
CA PHE A 79 7.10 6.52 2.89
C PHE A 79 6.13 7.68 3.16
N VAL A 80 5.63 7.83 4.38
CA VAL A 80 4.83 9.01 4.74
C VAL A 80 5.74 10.22 4.87
N LYS A 81 5.41 11.30 4.16
CA LYS A 81 6.12 12.58 4.24
C LYS A 81 5.48 13.50 5.28
N GLU A 82 4.15 13.54 5.31
CA GLU A 82 3.40 14.48 6.14
C GLU A 82 2.03 13.90 6.48
N TYR A 83 1.53 14.18 7.70
CA TYR A 83 0.15 13.92 8.08
C TYR A 83 -0.57 15.25 8.32
N ASN A 84 -1.61 15.52 7.53
CA ASN A 84 -2.51 16.63 7.77
C ASN A 84 -3.68 16.18 8.65
N HIS A 85 -3.64 16.58 9.92
CA HIS A 85 -4.66 16.23 10.92
C HIS A 85 -6.01 16.91 10.69
N GLU A 86 -6.01 18.13 10.15
CA GLU A 86 -7.23 18.94 9.93
C GLU A 86 -8.07 18.40 8.77
N GLN A 87 -7.40 18.07 7.66
CA GLN A 87 -8.04 17.57 6.43
C GLN A 87 -8.05 16.02 6.35
N GLU A 88 -7.56 15.34 7.39
CA GLU A 88 -7.53 13.88 7.53
C GLU A 88 -6.93 13.14 6.32
N PHE A 89 -5.73 13.55 5.86
CA PHE A 89 -4.99 12.82 4.82
C PHE A 89 -3.48 12.76 5.09
N LEU A 90 -2.83 11.75 4.51
CA LEU A 90 -1.37 11.59 4.49
C LEU A 90 -0.82 11.99 3.13
N THR A 91 0.28 12.74 3.10
CA THR A 91 1.09 12.95 1.90
C THR A 91 2.22 11.92 1.89
N MET A 92 2.34 11.15 0.82
CA MET A 92 3.39 10.15 0.64
C MET A 92 4.64 10.77 -0.03
N SER A 93 5.77 10.07 0.01
CA SER A 93 7.05 10.52 -0.56
C SER A 93 6.99 10.86 -2.05
N ASN A 94 6.11 10.19 -2.81
CA ASN A 94 5.85 10.49 -4.22
C ASN A 94 4.82 11.61 -4.45
N GLY A 95 4.41 12.33 -3.40
CA GLY A 95 3.42 13.41 -3.47
C GLY A 95 1.96 12.95 -3.54
N GLN A 96 1.68 11.65 -3.61
CA GLN A 96 0.31 11.14 -3.58
C GLN A 96 -0.33 11.37 -2.21
N LYS A 97 -1.64 11.67 -2.22
CA LYS A 97 -2.43 11.86 -0.99
C LYS A 97 -3.29 10.63 -0.70
N ALA A 98 -3.17 10.10 0.51
CA ALA A 98 -4.01 9.02 1.02
C ALA A 98 -4.98 9.57 2.07
N ILE A 99 -6.26 9.65 1.70
CA ILE A 99 -7.33 10.08 2.62
C ILE A 99 -7.47 9.04 3.73
N ILE A 100 -7.70 9.50 4.96
CA ILE A 100 -7.95 8.67 6.13
C ILE A 100 -9.46 8.65 6.39
N SER A 101 -10.01 7.46 6.58
CA SER A 101 -11.41 7.35 7.03
C SER A 101 -11.50 7.57 8.54
N ARG A 102 -12.55 8.30 8.99
CA ARG A 102 -12.88 8.48 10.42
C ARG A 102 -12.78 7.18 11.23
N ARG A 103 -13.28 6.06 10.70
CA ARG A 103 -13.26 4.74 11.36
C ARG A 103 -11.86 4.16 11.55
N ARG A 104 -10.89 4.54 10.71
CA ARG A 104 -9.51 4.01 10.70
C ARG A 104 -8.48 5.02 11.21
N LYS A 105 -8.92 6.15 11.76
CA LYS A 105 -8.04 7.13 12.43
C LYS A 105 -7.22 6.50 13.56
N HIS A 106 -7.80 5.51 14.25
CA HIS A 106 -7.12 4.79 15.32
C HIS A 106 -5.88 4.02 14.83
N THR A 107 -5.81 3.64 13.55
CA THR A 107 -4.67 2.92 12.95
C THR A 107 -3.40 3.77 12.91
N LEU A 108 -3.52 5.10 13.07
CA LEU A 108 -2.39 6.03 13.06
C LEU A 108 -1.91 6.44 14.46
N LYS A 109 -2.50 5.91 15.54
CA LYS A 109 -2.25 6.35 16.91
C LYS A 109 -0.82 6.12 17.43
N GLY A 110 0.00 5.31 16.75
CA GLY A 110 1.41 5.11 17.09
C GLY A 110 2.41 5.69 16.08
N PHE A 111 1.94 6.48 15.10
CA PHE A 111 2.78 7.09 14.07
C PHE A 111 3.12 8.56 14.37
N VAL A 112 2.46 9.17 15.35
CA VAL A 112 2.48 10.63 15.60
C VAL A 112 2.79 10.97 17.07
N GLU A 113 3.44 10.07 17.79
CA GLU A 113 4.03 10.40 19.11
C GLU A 113 5.45 10.92 18.96
#